data_AF-A0A7Z1AWQ8-F1
#
_entry.id   AF-A0A7Z1AWQ8-F1
#
_cell.length_a   1.000
_cell.length_b   1.000
_cell.length_c   1.000
_cell.angle_alpha   90.00
_cell.angle_beta   90.00
_cell.angle_gamma   90.00
#
_symmetry.space_group_name_H-M   'P 1'
#
loop_
_entity.id
_entity.type
_entity.pdbx_description
1 polymer ?
#
loop_
_entity_poly.entity_id
_entity_poly.type
_entity_poly.pdbx_seq_one_letter_code
_entity_poly.pdbx_strand_id
1 'polypeptide(L)'
;MISFSTIDGTPVYYWRSNRGNTTPRTWYVTQAFYDRLVLWVRDLRSLSSGYGSVSYLVSAGFYVNKAGQHGAGTAMDLDHVRWSGGTTCSPLDQAHASGTQSIRRRYIAVDAVCRRRFRYALDGWYNSAHADHIHSDFGDLPPRCVKGSSSDCKFVQAMCNNFMNSGLAVDGIWGPLTTSAFNTAKSRLAVTGDPHTTSSVWMSMMSKVAQHGFANTAF
;
A
#
# COMPACT_ATOMS: atom_id res chain seq x y z
N MET A 1 19.70 -13.33 7.28
CA MET A 1 19.06 -12.46 6.27
C MET A 1 19.51 -12.90 4.89
N ILE A 2 18.73 -12.60 3.86
CA ILE A 2 19.12 -12.76 2.45
C ILE A 2 19.38 -11.40 1.82
N SER A 3 20.08 -11.39 0.69
CA SER A 3 20.30 -10.19 -0.12
C SER A 3 19.56 -10.26 -1.45
N PHE A 4 19.09 -9.12 -1.97
CA PHE A 4 18.44 -9.05 -3.28
C PHE A 4 18.61 -7.65 -3.90
N SER A 5 18.46 -7.56 -5.23
CA SER A 5 18.32 -6.29 -5.97
C SER A 5 17.03 -6.24 -6.79
N THR A 6 16.31 -7.35 -6.85
CA THR A 6 15.03 -7.51 -7.55
C THR A 6 14.03 -8.28 -6.68
N ILE A 7 12.73 -8.01 -6.82
CA ILE A 7 11.64 -8.81 -6.24
C ILE A 7 10.90 -9.49 -7.39
N ASP A 8 10.99 -10.83 -7.48
CA ASP A 8 10.36 -11.61 -8.55
C ASP A 8 10.69 -11.06 -9.96
N GLY A 9 11.97 -10.72 -10.16
CA GLY A 9 12.49 -10.11 -11.38
C GLY A 9 12.20 -8.60 -11.55
N THR A 10 11.45 -7.95 -10.64
CA THR A 10 11.24 -6.49 -10.67
C THR A 10 12.44 -5.78 -10.02
N PRO A 11 13.18 -4.92 -10.73
CA PRO A 11 14.25 -4.12 -10.14
C PRO A 11 13.74 -3.21 -9.02
N VAL A 12 14.56 -3.04 -7.97
CA VAL A 12 14.29 -2.12 -6.86
C VAL A 12 15.45 -1.14 -6.69
N TYR A 13 15.16 0.14 -6.91
CA TYR A 13 16.15 1.23 -6.85
C TYR A 13 16.00 2.08 -5.60
N TYR A 14 16.94 3.01 -5.41
CA TYR A 14 16.96 3.98 -4.33
C TYR A 14 17.11 5.39 -4.88
N TRP A 15 16.15 6.28 -4.61
CA TRP A 15 16.14 7.65 -5.13
C TRP A 15 16.32 8.74 -4.10
N ARG A 16 16.33 8.43 -2.79
CA ARG A 16 16.35 9.46 -1.74
C ARG A 16 17.58 10.37 -1.79
N SER A 17 18.71 9.90 -2.33
CA SER A 17 19.91 10.73 -2.55
C SER A 17 20.14 11.17 -4.00
N ASN A 18 19.55 10.47 -4.98
CA ASN A 18 19.72 10.74 -6.40
C ASN A 18 18.50 10.26 -7.19
N ARG A 19 17.61 11.18 -7.53
CA ARG A 19 16.34 10.85 -8.17
C ARG A 19 16.55 10.40 -9.62
N GLY A 20 15.90 9.29 -9.98
CA GLY A 20 16.07 8.68 -11.31
C GLY A 20 17.27 7.72 -11.40
N ASN A 21 18.02 7.53 -10.32
CA ASN A 21 19.10 6.55 -10.28
C ASN A 21 18.57 5.12 -10.50
N THR A 22 19.13 4.41 -11.48
CA THR A 22 18.81 3.02 -11.83
C THR A 22 19.99 2.07 -11.58
N THR A 23 21.03 2.51 -10.87
CA THR A 23 22.09 1.63 -10.37
C THR A 23 21.49 0.61 -9.40
N PRO A 24 21.67 -0.70 -9.63
CA PRO A 24 21.20 -1.73 -8.70
C PRO A 24 21.78 -1.52 -7.30
N ARG A 25 20.92 -1.72 -6.28
CA ARG A 25 21.32 -1.69 -4.87
C ARG A 25 21.10 -3.05 -4.26
N THR A 26 22.03 -3.48 -3.41
CA THR A 26 21.84 -4.66 -2.58
C THR A 26 21.01 -4.31 -1.35
N TRP A 27 19.87 -4.96 -1.23
CA TRP A 27 18.94 -4.87 -0.12
C TRP A 27 19.03 -6.13 0.73
N TYR A 28 18.60 -6.04 2.00
CA TYR A 28 18.57 -7.18 2.91
C TYR A 28 17.23 -7.28 3.62
N VAL A 29 16.74 -8.51 3.79
CA VAL A 29 15.50 -8.88 4.50
C VAL A 29 15.62 -10.30 5.05
N THR A 30 14.64 -10.74 5.84
CA THR A 30 14.45 -12.17 6.12
C THR A 30 13.89 -12.90 4.88
N GLN A 31 14.13 -14.21 4.77
CA GLN A 31 13.56 -15.02 3.69
C GLN A 31 12.02 -14.93 3.66
N ALA A 32 11.38 -15.08 4.83
CA ALA A 32 9.92 -15.01 4.94
C ALA A 32 9.34 -13.67 4.47
N PHE A 33 10.03 -12.55 4.74
CA PHE A 33 9.62 -11.24 4.23
C PHE A 33 9.79 -11.14 2.72
N TYR A 34 10.90 -11.64 2.17
CA TYR A 34 11.09 -11.70 0.72
C TYR A 34 10.02 -12.54 0.02
N ASP A 35 9.66 -13.70 0.55
CA ASP A 35 8.60 -14.54 -0.02
C ASP A 35 7.25 -13.79 -0.03
N ARG A 36 6.98 -12.96 0.99
CA ARG A 36 5.80 -12.09 1.01
C ARG A 36 5.89 -10.96 0.00
N LEU A 37 7.07 -10.34 -0.18
CA LEU A 37 7.31 -9.33 -1.21
C LEU A 37 7.07 -9.89 -2.62
N VAL A 38 7.46 -11.14 -2.88
CA VAL A 38 7.17 -11.84 -4.15
C VAL A 38 5.66 -11.94 -4.38
N LEU A 39 4.89 -12.35 -3.37
CA LEU A 39 3.42 -12.39 -3.48
C LEU A 39 2.81 -10.99 -3.67
N TRP A 40 3.35 -9.99 -2.99
CA TRP A 40 2.92 -8.60 -3.10
C TRP A 40 3.15 -8.03 -4.51
N VAL A 41 4.34 -8.21 -5.09
CA VAL A 41 4.62 -7.67 -6.43
C VAL A 41 3.83 -8.39 -7.53
N ARG A 42 3.52 -9.69 -7.33
CA ARG A 42 2.62 -10.45 -8.22
C ARG A 42 1.18 -9.93 -8.15
N ASP A 43 0.67 -9.63 -6.95
CA ASP A 43 -0.63 -8.98 -6.79
C ASP A 43 -0.64 -7.62 -7.47
N LEU A 44 0.39 -6.80 -7.26
CA LEU A 44 0.52 -5.49 -7.88
C LEU A 44 0.42 -5.61 -9.40
N ARG A 45 1.27 -6.42 -10.02
CA ARG A 45 1.28 -6.66 -11.48
C ARG A 45 -0.08 -7.12 -12.01
N SER A 46 -0.71 -8.08 -11.32
CA SER A 46 -2.01 -8.63 -11.73
C SER A 46 -3.12 -7.58 -11.69
N LEU A 47 -3.21 -6.84 -10.58
CA LEU A 47 -4.27 -5.87 -10.33
C LEU A 47 -4.09 -4.57 -11.14
N SER A 48 -2.86 -4.25 -11.55
CA SER A 48 -2.53 -3.03 -12.29
C SER A 48 -2.21 -3.28 -13.77
N SER A 49 -2.58 -4.44 -14.32
CA SER A 49 -2.14 -4.87 -15.66
C SER A 49 -2.52 -3.90 -16.80
N GLY A 50 -3.58 -3.11 -16.62
CA GLY A 50 -3.97 -2.03 -17.53
C GLY A 50 -2.93 -0.90 -17.70
N TYR A 51 -1.91 -0.83 -16.83
CA TYR A 51 -0.78 0.09 -16.97
C TYR A 51 0.44 -0.54 -17.65
N GLY A 52 0.36 -1.81 -18.07
CA GLY A 52 1.48 -2.62 -18.52
C GLY A 52 2.19 -3.34 -17.38
N SER A 53 3.41 -3.81 -17.62
CA SER A 53 4.22 -4.49 -16.61
C SER A 53 4.80 -3.49 -15.61
N VAL A 54 5.01 -3.93 -14.36
CA VAL A 54 5.78 -3.13 -13.38
C VAL A 54 7.25 -3.15 -13.83
N SER A 55 7.75 -2.00 -14.28
CA SER A 55 9.12 -1.85 -14.80
C SER A 55 10.14 -1.82 -13.68
N TYR A 56 9.87 -1.07 -12.62
CA TYR A 56 10.70 -1.03 -11.42
C TYR A 56 9.94 -0.46 -10.23
N LEU A 57 10.52 -0.68 -9.06
CA LEU A 57 10.12 -0.10 -7.79
C LEU A 57 11.25 0.80 -7.27
N VAL A 58 10.89 1.73 -6.39
CA VAL A 58 11.85 2.49 -5.60
C VAL A 58 11.48 2.35 -4.14
N SER A 59 12.47 2.13 -3.29
CA SER A 59 12.31 1.97 -1.86
C SER A 59 13.23 2.92 -1.11
N ALA A 60 12.75 3.50 0.00
CA ALA A 60 13.58 4.24 0.94
C ALA A 60 14.40 3.31 1.85
N GLY A 61 13.96 2.06 2.02
CA GLY A 61 14.63 1.10 2.86
C GLY A 61 13.94 -0.25 3.01
N PHE A 62 14.76 -1.25 3.34
CA PHE A 62 14.35 -2.55 3.87
C PHE A 62 15.05 -2.75 5.22
N TYR A 63 16.01 -3.67 5.35
CA TYR A 63 16.80 -3.75 6.59
C TYR A 63 17.64 -2.49 6.84
N VAL A 64 17.59 -2.03 8.08
CA VAL A 64 18.49 -1.02 8.67
C VAL A 64 18.80 -1.48 10.09
N ASN A 65 20.06 -1.43 10.51
CA ASN A 65 20.49 -1.84 11.85
C ASN A 65 19.99 -0.86 12.93
N LYS A 66 18.70 -0.95 13.26
CA LYS A 66 17.99 -0.15 14.28
C LYS A 66 16.93 -1.02 14.96
N ALA A 67 16.31 -0.56 16.05
CA ALA A 67 15.18 -1.28 16.63
C ALA A 67 13.95 -1.31 15.70
N GLY A 68 13.05 -2.27 15.90
CA GLY A 68 11.78 -2.40 15.16
C GLY A 68 11.86 -3.25 13.89
N GLN A 69 10.82 -3.19 13.05
CA GLN A 69 10.63 -4.12 11.91
C GLN A 69 11.71 -3.99 10.82
N HIS A 70 12.25 -2.79 10.59
CA HIS A 70 13.44 -2.64 9.72
C HIS A 70 14.66 -3.37 10.29
N GLY A 71 14.90 -3.29 11.60
CA GLY A 71 15.95 -4.04 12.28
C GLY A 71 15.77 -5.54 12.24
N ALA A 72 14.53 -5.99 12.27
CA ALA A 72 14.19 -7.40 12.11
C ALA A 72 14.27 -7.87 10.64
N GLY A 73 14.46 -6.97 9.67
CA GLY A 73 14.45 -7.31 8.24
C GLY A 73 13.06 -7.73 7.74
N THR A 74 12.01 -7.16 8.32
CA THR A 74 10.60 -7.49 8.08
C THR A 74 9.77 -6.25 7.72
N ALA A 75 10.40 -5.24 7.11
CA ALA A 75 9.74 -4.01 6.66
C ALA A 75 10.26 -3.53 5.29
N MET A 76 9.44 -2.74 4.62
CA MET A 76 9.73 -2.01 3.38
C MET A 76 9.14 -0.60 3.47
N ASP A 77 9.88 0.40 2.98
CA ASP A 77 9.35 1.74 2.71
C ASP A 77 9.27 1.96 1.19
N LEU A 78 8.06 1.91 0.61
CA LEU A 78 7.85 2.09 -0.82
C LEU A 78 7.76 3.58 -1.21
N ASP A 79 8.64 4.02 -2.11
CA ASP A 79 8.71 5.41 -2.59
C ASP A 79 8.07 5.61 -3.95
N HIS A 80 8.13 4.60 -4.83
CA HIS A 80 7.71 4.72 -6.22
C HIS A 80 7.37 3.37 -6.86
N VAL A 81 6.40 3.38 -7.76
CA VAL A 81 6.11 2.31 -8.71
C VAL A 81 6.06 2.89 -10.11
N ARG A 82 6.82 2.29 -11.04
CA ARG A 82 6.79 2.61 -12.46
C ARG A 82 6.24 1.45 -13.26
N TRP A 83 5.31 1.74 -14.16
CA TRP A 83 4.80 0.79 -15.14
C TRP A 83 5.31 1.08 -16.56
N SER A 84 5.33 0.05 -17.41
CA SER A 84 5.85 0.13 -18.78
C SER A 84 4.98 1.01 -19.70
N GLY A 85 3.69 1.14 -19.41
CA GLY A 85 2.78 2.07 -20.10
C GLY A 85 3.01 3.55 -19.74
N GLY A 86 4.04 3.87 -18.97
CA GLY A 86 4.40 5.25 -18.61
C GLY A 86 3.72 5.78 -17.35
N THR A 87 2.74 5.04 -16.81
CA THR A 87 2.08 5.38 -15.54
C THR A 87 3.03 5.26 -14.35
N THR A 88 2.83 6.12 -13.34
CA THR A 88 3.56 6.09 -12.07
C THR A 88 2.63 6.26 -10.87
N CYS A 89 3.10 5.80 -9.72
CA CYS A 89 2.59 6.14 -8.41
C CYS A 89 3.80 6.46 -7.54
N SER A 90 3.80 7.63 -6.93
CA SER A 90 4.97 8.16 -6.23
C SER A 90 4.56 8.69 -4.86
N PRO A 91 4.56 7.83 -3.82
CA PRO A 91 4.57 8.29 -2.43
C PRO A 91 5.57 9.43 -2.19
N LEU A 92 6.76 9.37 -2.81
CA LEU A 92 7.79 10.41 -2.67
C LEU A 92 7.33 11.80 -3.13
N ASP A 93 6.40 11.86 -4.11
CA ASP A 93 5.78 13.11 -4.58
C ASP A 93 4.44 13.41 -3.89
N GLN A 94 4.17 12.76 -2.76
CA GLN A 94 2.94 12.87 -1.99
C GLN A 94 1.69 12.64 -2.85
N ALA A 95 1.69 11.59 -3.69
CA ALA A 95 0.55 11.28 -4.56
C ALA A 95 -0.79 11.12 -3.80
N HIS A 96 -0.76 10.80 -2.50
CA HIS A 96 -1.91 10.80 -1.61
C HIS A 96 -2.59 12.19 -1.48
N ALA A 97 -1.81 13.27 -1.53
CA ALA A 97 -2.25 14.66 -1.39
C ALA A 97 -2.44 15.38 -2.73
N SER A 98 -2.26 14.71 -3.87
CA SER A 98 -2.44 15.31 -5.19
C SER A 98 -3.82 15.96 -5.33
N GLY A 99 -3.91 17.12 -5.99
CA GLY A 99 -5.21 17.74 -6.33
C GLY A 99 -6.07 16.89 -7.28
N THR A 100 -5.44 15.98 -8.03
CA THR A 100 -6.10 15.13 -9.02
C THR A 100 -6.61 13.83 -8.40
N GLN A 101 -7.93 13.61 -8.41
CA GLN A 101 -8.56 12.43 -7.78
C GLN A 101 -8.04 11.10 -8.33
N SER A 102 -7.78 11.00 -9.63
CA SER A 102 -7.27 9.77 -10.24
C SER A 102 -5.88 9.37 -9.72
N ILE A 103 -5.03 10.34 -9.38
CA ILE A 103 -3.72 10.09 -8.76
C ILE A 103 -3.91 9.58 -7.33
N ARG A 104 -4.80 10.20 -6.54
CA ARG A 104 -5.11 9.75 -5.18
C ARG A 104 -5.71 8.33 -5.16
N ARG A 105 -6.62 8.02 -6.08
CA ARG A 105 -7.17 6.66 -6.24
C ARG A 105 -6.11 5.62 -6.59
N ARG A 106 -5.17 5.98 -7.46
CA ARG A 106 -4.02 5.11 -7.78
C ARG A 106 -3.12 4.90 -6.57
N TYR A 107 -2.86 5.93 -5.78
CA TYR A 107 -2.12 5.81 -4.53
C TYR A 107 -2.81 4.85 -3.56
N ILE A 108 -4.12 5.03 -3.34
CA ILE A 108 -4.93 4.13 -2.50
C ILE A 108 -4.92 2.69 -3.05
N ALA A 109 -4.90 2.49 -4.37
CA ALA A 109 -4.75 1.15 -4.94
C ALA A 109 -3.41 0.51 -4.59
N VAL A 110 -2.29 1.25 -4.68
CA VAL A 110 -0.97 0.74 -4.28
C VAL A 110 -0.95 0.40 -2.80
N ASP A 111 -1.48 1.26 -1.92
CA ASP A 111 -1.58 0.96 -0.49
C ASP A 111 -2.50 -0.24 -0.21
N ALA A 112 -3.63 -0.36 -0.91
CA ALA A 112 -4.50 -1.53 -0.80
C ALA A 112 -3.74 -2.83 -1.14
N VAL A 113 -2.87 -2.83 -2.15
CA VAL A 113 -2.02 -3.99 -2.45
C VAL A 113 -1.03 -4.28 -1.32
N CYS A 114 -0.46 -3.26 -0.67
CA CYS A 114 0.35 -3.44 0.54
C CYS A 114 -0.47 -4.11 1.67
N ARG A 115 -1.65 -3.55 1.99
CA ARG A 115 -2.55 -4.03 3.05
C ARG A 115 -3.13 -5.43 2.82
N ARG A 116 -3.02 -5.98 1.60
CA ARG A 116 -3.33 -7.41 1.31
C ARG A 116 -2.30 -8.38 1.86
N ARG A 117 -1.04 -7.94 2.03
CA ARG A 117 0.09 -8.85 2.27
C ARG A 117 0.82 -8.54 3.57
N PHE A 118 0.77 -7.31 4.02
CA PHE A 118 1.44 -6.82 5.23
C PHE A 118 0.42 -6.44 6.28
N ARG A 119 0.80 -6.55 7.56
CA ARG A 119 -0.13 -6.26 8.66
C ARG A 119 -0.34 -4.76 8.78
N TYR A 120 0.76 -4.04 8.91
CA TYR A 120 0.77 -2.59 9.02
C TYR A 120 1.22 -2.04 7.68
N ALA A 121 0.44 -1.10 7.16
CA ALA A 121 0.87 -0.20 6.11
C ALA A 121 0.69 1.23 6.63
N LEU A 122 1.72 2.06 6.63
CA LEU A 122 1.63 3.45 7.10
C LEU A 122 1.76 4.34 5.88
N ASP A 123 0.63 4.93 5.47
CA ASP A 123 0.51 5.72 4.25
C ASP A 123 0.66 7.22 4.53
N GLY A 124 0.53 8.04 3.49
CA GLY A 124 0.72 9.47 3.58
C GLY A 124 -0.31 10.21 4.44
N TRP A 125 -1.46 9.58 4.74
CA TRP A 125 -2.42 10.14 5.71
C TRP A 125 -2.05 9.80 7.15
N TYR A 126 -1.21 8.78 7.39
CA TYR A 126 -0.88 8.31 8.73
C TYR A 126 -0.25 9.42 9.60
N ASN A 127 0.86 10.01 9.16
CA ASN A 127 1.49 11.20 9.76
C ASN A 127 2.53 11.82 8.82
N SER A 128 3.13 12.94 9.22
CA SER A 128 4.14 13.66 8.42
C SER A 128 5.39 12.83 8.09
N ALA A 129 5.77 11.89 8.95
CA ALA A 129 6.94 11.03 8.72
C ALA A 129 6.71 10.02 7.59
N HIS A 130 5.46 9.71 7.26
CA HIS A 130 5.09 8.76 6.20
C HIS A 130 4.44 9.45 5.00
N ALA A 131 4.42 10.80 4.97
CA ALA A 131 3.85 11.56 3.85
C ALA A 131 4.49 11.20 2.51
N ASP A 132 5.75 10.74 2.52
CA ASP A 132 6.58 10.52 1.34
C ASP A 132 6.89 9.05 1.02
N HIS A 133 6.32 8.08 1.76
CA HIS A 133 6.45 6.65 1.47
C HIS A 133 5.24 5.86 1.97
N ILE A 134 5.14 4.60 1.57
CA ILE A 134 4.24 3.64 2.23
C ILE A 134 5.13 2.66 3.00
N HIS A 135 5.14 2.76 4.32
CA HIS A 135 5.76 1.72 5.16
C HIS A 135 4.91 0.46 5.10
N SER A 136 5.52 -0.72 5.14
CA SER A 136 4.80 -2.00 5.17
C SER A 136 5.60 -3.08 5.91
N ASP A 137 4.98 -3.74 6.89
CA ASP A 137 5.68 -4.68 7.78
C ASP A 137 4.85 -5.89 8.28
N PHE A 138 5.52 -6.79 9.03
CA PHE A 138 4.95 -8.03 9.58
C PHE A 138 4.28 -7.91 10.96
N GLY A 139 4.43 -6.80 11.67
CA GLY A 139 4.27 -6.65 13.13
C GLY A 139 3.27 -7.61 13.78
N ASP A 140 2.01 -7.55 13.39
CA ASP A 140 0.91 -8.40 13.93
C ASP A 140 0.15 -9.17 12.83
N LEU A 141 0.83 -9.82 11.88
CA LEU A 141 0.18 -10.69 10.91
C LEU A 141 -0.80 -11.67 11.60
N PRO A 142 -1.94 -12.03 10.97
CA PRO A 142 -2.33 -11.81 9.57
C PRO A 142 -2.93 -10.42 9.28
N PRO A 143 -3.01 -9.98 8.00
CA PRO A 143 -3.59 -8.68 7.65
C PRO A 143 -5.11 -8.67 7.89
N ARG A 144 -5.61 -7.61 8.53
CA ARG A 144 -7.03 -7.39 8.82
C ARG A 144 -7.31 -5.89 9.00
N CYS A 145 -8.58 -5.50 8.93
CA CYS A 145 -8.99 -4.12 9.23
C CYS A 145 -9.26 -3.95 10.73
N VAL A 146 -8.34 -3.36 11.49
CA VAL A 146 -8.53 -3.16 12.94
C VAL A 146 -9.07 -1.76 13.22
N LYS A 147 -10.26 -1.67 13.82
CA LYS A 147 -10.90 -0.39 14.14
C LYS A 147 -10.06 0.51 15.06
N GLY A 148 -9.32 -0.10 15.99
CA GLY A 148 -8.40 0.61 16.89
C GLY A 148 -7.04 0.98 16.28
N SER A 149 -6.76 0.56 15.04
CA SER A 149 -5.53 0.95 14.33
C SER A 149 -5.76 2.28 13.62
N SER A 150 -5.02 3.31 14.03
CA SER A 150 -5.08 4.63 13.39
C SER A 150 -4.75 4.55 11.90
N SER A 151 -3.78 3.72 11.51
CA SER A 151 -3.45 3.48 10.10
C SER A 151 -4.61 2.86 9.33
N ASP A 152 -5.25 1.81 9.85
CA ASP A 152 -6.35 1.13 9.14
C ASP A 152 -7.55 2.07 9.01
N CYS A 153 -7.83 2.86 10.06
CA CYS A 153 -8.91 3.83 10.08
C CYS A 153 -8.68 4.96 9.06
N LYS A 154 -7.49 5.57 9.02
CA LYS A 154 -7.17 6.64 8.08
C LYS A 154 -7.23 6.19 6.63
N PHE A 155 -6.73 4.99 6.34
CA PHE A 155 -6.88 4.40 5.01
C PHE A 155 -8.35 4.24 4.63
N VAL A 156 -9.19 3.70 5.53
CA VAL A 156 -10.63 3.53 5.25
C VAL A 156 -11.30 4.88 5.03
N GLN A 157 -11.01 5.90 5.84
CA GLN A 157 -11.54 7.24 5.68
C GLN A 157 -11.13 7.86 4.33
N ALA A 158 -9.85 7.79 3.98
CA ALA A 158 -9.31 8.28 2.71
C ALA A 158 -9.89 7.51 1.51
N MET A 159 -10.00 6.19 1.60
CA MET A 159 -10.64 5.33 0.60
C MET A 159 -12.09 5.76 0.38
N CYS A 160 -12.91 5.82 1.43
CA CYS A 160 -14.32 6.22 1.32
C CYS A 160 -14.47 7.62 0.70
N ASN A 161 -13.62 8.57 1.08
CA ASN A 161 -13.64 9.92 0.48
C ASN A 161 -13.29 9.91 -1.01
N ASN A 162 -12.27 9.17 -1.43
CA ASN A 162 -11.82 9.19 -2.82
C ASN A 162 -12.70 8.36 -3.75
N PHE A 163 -13.37 7.32 -3.26
CA PHE A 163 -14.19 6.43 -4.08
C PHE A 163 -15.69 6.71 -4.00
N MET A 164 -16.17 7.34 -2.92
CA MET A 164 -17.61 7.56 -2.70
C MET A 164 -17.96 8.99 -2.25
N ASN A 165 -16.97 9.89 -2.13
CA ASN A 165 -17.18 11.27 -1.66
C ASN A 165 -17.88 11.33 -0.29
N SER A 166 -17.49 10.46 0.66
CA SER A 166 -18.18 10.30 1.94
C SER A 166 -18.05 11.48 2.92
N GLY A 167 -17.20 12.47 2.65
CA GLY A 167 -17.06 13.67 3.49
C GLY A 167 -16.50 13.41 4.90
N LEU A 168 -15.75 12.32 5.09
CA LEU A 168 -15.16 11.95 6.37
C LEU A 168 -13.94 12.81 6.68
N ALA A 169 -13.75 13.17 7.95
CA ALA A 169 -12.43 13.56 8.43
C ALA A 169 -11.47 12.35 8.34
N VAL A 170 -10.21 12.59 7.96
CA VAL A 170 -9.16 11.56 7.94
C VAL A 170 -8.31 11.70 9.21
N ASP A 171 -8.93 11.40 10.35
CA ASP A 171 -8.38 11.60 11.70
C ASP A 171 -7.86 10.31 12.35
N GLY A 172 -8.21 9.14 11.81
CA GLY A 172 -7.86 7.84 12.37
C GLY A 172 -8.73 7.41 13.55
N ILE A 173 -9.87 8.06 13.75
CA ILE A 173 -10.87 7.70 14.77
C ILE A 173 -12.01 6.90 14.12
N TRP A 174 -12.15 5.64 14.51
CA TRP A 174 -13.20 4.78 13.99
C TRP A 174 -14.56 5.06 14.67
N GLY A 175 -15.25 6.10 14.19
CA GLY A 175 -16.58 6.48 14.67
C GLY A 175 -17.77 5.89 13.89
N PRO A 176 -19.00 6.32 14.22
CA PRO A 176 -20.22 5.91 13.52
C PRO A 176 -20.22 6.28 12.03
N LEU A 177 -19.69 7.46 11.66
CA LEU A 177 -19.60 7.89 10.26
C LEU A 177 -18.65 7.00 9.45
N THR A 178 -17.46 6.69 10.00
CA THR A 178 -16.51 5.74 9.41
C THR A 178 -17.15 4.35 9.26
N THR A 179 -17.89 3.90 10.27
CA THR A 179 -18.60 2.61 10.24
C THR A 179 -19.66 2.57 9.13
N SER A 180 -20.48 3.63 9.00
CA SER A 180 -21.50 3.73 7.96
C SER A 180 -20.86 3.70 6.57
N ALA A 181 -19.86 4.55 6.32
CA ALA A 181 -19.17 4.60 5.03
C ALA A 181 -18.45 3.28 4.71
N PHE A 182 -17.80 2.64 5.68
CA PHE A 182 -17.16 1.34 5.48
C PHE A 182 -18.18 0.25 5.08
N ASN A 183 -19.34 0.22 5.72
CA ASN A 183 -20.41 -0.72 5.38
C ASN A 183 -20.97 -0.45 3.97
N THR A 184 -21.12 0.83 3.58
CA THR A 184 -21.49 1.20 2.22
C THR A 184 -20.44 0.74 1.22
N ALA A 185 -19.14 0.98 1.47
CA ALA A 185 -18.06 0.52 0.60
C ALA A 185 -18.08 -1.00 0.43
N LYS A 186 -18.20 -1.74 1.54
CA LYS A 186 -18.31 -3.20 1.55
C LYS A 186 -19.49 -3.70 0.71
N SER A 187 -20.65 -3.05 0.83
CA SER A 187 -21.85 -3.38 0.05
C SER A 187 -21.64 -3.12 -1.45
N ARG A 188 -21.14 -1.94 -1.84
CA ARG A 188 -20.88 -1.60 -3.25
C ARG A 188 -19.82 -2.48 -3.89
N LEU A 189 -18.81 -2.87 -3.11
CA LEU A 189 -17.79 -3.83 -3.54
C LEU A 189 -18.27 -5.27 -3.47
N ALA A 190 -19.52 -5.56 -3.08
CA ALA A 190 -20.05 -6.91 -2.91
C ALA A 190 -19.11 -7.83 -2.10
N VAL A 191 -18.65 -7.34 -0.94
CA VAL A 191 -17.79 -8.09 -0.02
C VAL A 191 -18.66 -8.78 1.03
N THR A 192 -18.64 -10.11 1.05
CA THR A 192 -19.33 -10.95 2.05
C THR A 192 -18.37 -11.34 3.17
N GLY A 193 -18.89 -11.60 4.38
CA GLY A 193 -18.08 -11.86 5.58
C GLY A 193 -17.62 -10.59 6.30
N ASP A 194 -16.80 -10.71 7.35
CA ASP A 194 -16.34 -9.56 8.16
C ASP A 194 -14.83 -9.29 7.99
N PRO A 195 -14.42 -8.18 7.35
CA PRO A 195 -13.01 -7.80 7.21
C PRO A 195 -12.29 -7.47 8.53
N HIS A 196 -13.03 -7.25 9.62
CA HIS A 196 -12.43 -6.96 10.93
C HIS A 196 -11.90 -8.20 11.64
N THR A 197 -12.51 -9.35 11.38
CA THR A 197 -12.19 -10.62 12.04
C THR A 197 -11.60 -11.65 11.10
N THR A 198 -11.80 -11.50 9.78
CA THR A 198 -11.38 -12.50 8.79
C THR A 198 -10.39 -11.92 7.79
N SER A 199 -9.15 -12.41 7.84
CA SER A 199 -8.05 -11.93 6.99
C SER A 199 -8.32 -12.11 5.49
N SER A 200 -8.84 -13.26 5.07
CA SER A 200 -9.16 -13.51 3.66
C SER A 200 -10.24 -12.57 3.12
N VAL A 201 -11.20 -12.17 3.96
CA VAL A 201 -12.23 -11.18 3.62
C VAL A 201 -11.61 -9.79 3.44
N TRP A 202 -10.72 -9.38 4.35
CA TRP A 202 -9.97 -8.14 4.20
C TRP A 202 -9.12 -8.11 2.94
N MET A 203 -8.35 -9.16 2.70
CA MET A 203 -7.55 -9.31 1.48
C MET A 203 -8.44 -9.19 0.23
N SER A 204 -9.57 -9.91 0.19
CA SER A 204 -10.53 -9.84 -0.91
C SER A 204 -11.06 -8.41 -1.13
N MET A 205 -11.45 -7.70 -0.06
CA MET A 205 -11.86 -6.30 -0.16
C MET A 205 -10.76 -5.42 -0.76
N MET A 206 -9.52 -5.56 -0.28
CA MET A 206 -8.39 -4.79 -0.83
C MET A 206 -8.09 -5.11 -2.30
N SER A 207 -8.36 -6.33 -2.77
CA SER A 207 -8.32 -6.66 -4.20
C SER A 207 -9.26 -5.76 -4.99
N LYS A 208 -10.49 -5.62 -4.51
CA LYS A 208 -11.53 -4.85 -5.21
C LYS A 208 -11.24 -3.35 -5.15
N VAL A 209 -10.78 -2.85 -4.00
CA VAL A 209 -10.31 -1.45 -3.87
C VAL A 209 -9.18 -1.16 -4.85
N ALA A 210 -8.19 -2.05 -4.96
CA ALA A 210 -7.09 -1.89 -5.91
C ALA A 210 -7.57 -1.90 -7.36
N GLN A 211 -8.48 -2.81 -7.74
CA GLN A 211 -9.07 -2.86 -9.08
C GLN A 211 -9.72 -1.53 -9.46
N HIS A 212 -10.56 -0.97 -8.58
CA HIS A 212 -11.22 0.32 -8.84
C HIS A 212 -10.20 1.46 -8.88
N GLY A 213 -9.21 1.47 -8.00
CA GLY A 213 -8.22 2.55 -7.97
C GLY A 213 -7.28 2.57 -9.18
N PHE A 214 -6.86 1.39 -9.66
CA PHE A 214 -6.09 1.30 -10.91
C PHE A 214 -6.95 1.62 -12.14
N ALA A 215 -8.23 1.25 -12.15
CA ALA A 215 -9.18 1.60 -13.21
C ALA A 215 -9.70 3.06 -13.13
N ASN A 216 -9.38 3.78 -12.06
CA ASN A 216 -9.92 5.11 -11.76
C ASN A 216 -11.47 5.17 -11.74
N THR A 217 -12.11 4.16 -11.17
CA THR A 217 -13.57 4.11 -11.02
C THR A 217 -14.00 4.35 -9.58
N ALA A 218 -15.21 4.90 -9.39
CA ALA A 218 -15.86 4.97 -8.08
C ALA A 218 -16.37 3.60 -7.62
N PHE A 219 -16.78 3.47 -6.35
CA PHE A 219 -17.54 2.30 -5.87
C PHE A 219 -19.03 2.46 -6.16
#